data_AF-A0A0D2J0C1-F1
#
_entry.id   AF-A0A0D2J0C1-F1
#
_cell.length_a   1.000
_cell.length_b   1.000
_cell.length_c   1.000
_cell.angle_alpha   90.00
_cell.angle_beta   90.00
_cell.angle_gamma   90.00
#
_symmetry.space_group_name_H-M   'P 1'
#
loop_
_entity.id
_entity.type
_entity.pdbx_description
1 polymer ?
#
loop_
_entity_poly.entity_id
_entity_poly.type
_entity_poly.pdbx_seq_one_letter_code
_entity_poly.pdbx_strand_id
1 'polypeptide(L)'
;MSAQKPGPVPTVTPATTPLPPEKLTSQQGANTNSTAADPKSKSKLRLPPKVKAWVILLSHLAVCIALALSIALAINGYEALDDDSASHATYVDGKLILRVADVTTIVSAVLVVVKLLVGAWSTLTVWACGHYLLSTTPDPKTTTTPQKTKEVSWMVRWKLPPWLRPHSGLPKNPRQWVISVALLITAVQTFIAPIITGAVNWTSTPVSEPDARVSVAAVDSTADFGGWKWYNYPFEPFGLDRKPYLRTAAGYASLVWSDQTTVAPNGTSLTGNGCRHVVQSHDTVGANSTLLKATIPCIRIHSLEWYKADYDVPRAEWVYVADSSSLSIVDDPPSSYYRPGTAVVFDDYIGWNKSQDWYSKPAPTIFSKMQTVGMMVKRVANQDPPCSALDPTIFGSVDHLGRYLLNWGDSTNGNCYFIGRINFTAGVTTPLDEVVFVENPWAQEAVWLLPDLMTMIAVMNSTLLPTFDNIDGYLELLMRQAFLAAWDMYHDSFDEDQKGRVFTAIPSVSRQLAEVSFARVFAWLAICALMTIFGALLLVAVLEGDDLTPPEETLKEASGERHDEETEGFFDAVYTLLCG
;
A
#
# COMPACT_ATOMS: atom_id res chain seq x y z
N MET A 1 30.36 15.93 -33.39
CA MET A 1 29.42 16.63 -32.49
C MET A 1 30.05 16.68 -31.11
N SER A 2 30.45 17.88 -30.67
CA SER A 2 31.21 18.09 -29.43
C SER A 2 30.30 18.05 -28.21
N ALA A 3 30.65 17.23 -27.22
CA ALA A 3 29.95 17.11 -25.95
C ALA A 3 30.17 18.37 -25.10
N GLN A 4 29.07 19.03 -24.72
CA GLN A 4 29.07 20.24 -23.91
C GLN A 4 29.01 19.85 -22.42
N LYS A 5 30.01 20.29 -21.65
CA LYS A 5 30.10 20.10 -20.19
C LYS A 5 29.06 20.98 -19.47
N PRO A 6 28.34 20.49 -18.45
CA PRO A 6 27.49 21.35 -17.62
C PRO A 6 28.36 22.23 -16.71
N GLY A 7 28.07 23.53 -16.68
CA GLY A 7 28.67 24.49 -15.75
C GLY A 7 28.05 24.42 -14.35
N PRO A 8 28.75 24.90 -13.31
CA PRO A 8 28.27 24.85 -11.93
C PRO A 8 27.18 25.91 -11.66
N VAL A 9 26.16 25.49 -10.91
CA VAL A 9 25.05 26.33 -10.41
C VAL A 9 25.54 27.18 -9.23
N PRO A 10 25.22 28.48 -9.14
CA PRO A 10 25.63 29.31 -8.01
C PRO A 10 24.76 29.05 -6.78
N THR A 11 25.41 28.77 -5.66
CA THR A 11 24.79 28.67 -4.33
C THR A 11 24.51 30.08 -3.79
N VAL A 12 23.24 30.42 -3.59
CA VAL A 12 22.82 31.66 -2.94
C VAL A 12 22.88 31.47 -1.42
N THR A 13 23.77 32.22 -0.76
CA THR A 13 23.89 32.28 0.70
C THR A 13 22.86 33.28 1.25
N PRO A 14 22.06 32.94 2.28
CA PRO A 14 21.22 33.93 2.94
C PRO A 14 22.04 34.80 3.90
N ALA A 15 21.80 36.11 3.83
CA ALA A 15 22.45 37.13 4.64
C ALA A 15 22.00 37.06 6.11
N THR A 16 22.97 36.94 7.01
CA THR A 16 22.81 37.06 8.46
C THR A 16 22.70 38.53 8.85
N THR A 17 21.60 38.92 9.49
CA THR A 17 21.43 40.27 10.08
C THR A 17 21.88 40.23 11.55
N PRO A 18 22.72 41.18 12.01
CA PRO A 18 23.24 41.19 13.38
C PRO A 18 22.27 41.84 14.37
N LEU A 19 22.07 41.20 15.53
CA LEU A 19 21.40 41.76 16.71
C LEU A 19 22.39 42.61 17.55
N PRO A 20 21.91 43.66 18.25
CA PRO A 20 22.75 44.60 18.99
C PRO A 20 23.19 44.06 20.37
N PRO A 21 24.24 44.65 20.98
CA PRO A 21 24.84 44.14 22.20
C PRO A 21 24.07 44.62 23.43
N GLU A 22 23.71 43.69 24.32
CA GLU A 22 23.11 44.01 25.61
C GLU A 22 24.18 44.10 26.72
N LYS A 23 23.99 45.13 27.53
CA LYS A 23 24.93 45.80 28.43
C LYS A 23 25.21 44.98 29.68
N LEU A 24 26.50 44.73 29.96
CA LEU A 24 26.98 44.44 31.30
C LEU A 24 26.76 45.68 32.19
N THR A 25 26.07 45.51 33.31
CA THR A 25 26.14 46.47 34.41
C THR A 25 26.37 45.70 35.71
N SER A 26 27.54 45.93 36.31
CA SER A 26 27.81 45.57 37.69
C SER A 26 27.04 46.50 38.62
N GLN A 27 26.53 45.98 39.74
CA GLN A 27 26.41 46.78 40.94
C GLN A 27 26.58 45.92 42.18
N GLN A 28 27.36 46.49 43.08
CA GLN A 28 27.97 45.93 44.26
C GLN A 28 27.25 46.47 45.49
N GLY A 29 26.97 45.57 46.45
CA GLY A 29 26.94 45.89 47.87
C GLY A 29 25.62 46.38 48.49
N ALA A 30 25.07 45.58 49.40
CA ALA A 30 24.70 46.04 50.75
C ALA A 30 24.37 44.84 51.66
N ASN A 31 25.18 44.66 52.70
CA ASN A 31 24.83 43.88 53.88
C ASN A 31 23.59 44.44 54.56
N THR A 32 22.66 43.56 54.97
CA THR A 32 21.85 43.81 56.17
C THR A 32 21.48 42.50 56.84
N ASN A 33 21.78 42.45 58.14
CA ASN A 33 21.52 41.38 59.07
C ASN A 33 20.02 41.15 59.34
N SER A 34 19.75 39.95 59.86
CA SER A 34 18.65 39.55 60.73
C SER A 34 17.23 39.69 60.19
N THR A 35 16.50 38.57 60.11
CA THR A 35 15.55 38.18 61.17
C THR A 35 15.20 36.71 60.95
N ALA A 36 15.45 35.89 61.97
CA ALA A 36 15.01 34.50 62.02
C ALA A 36 13.47 34.47 61.97
N ALA A 37 12.92 33.94 60.87
CA ALA A 37 11.50 33.65 60.73
C ALA A 37 11.32 32.13 60.71
N ASP A 38 10.72 31.66 61.80
CA ASP A 38 10.19 30.34 62.11
C ASP A 38 9.80 29.46 60.90
N PRO A 39 10.33 28.22 60.76
CA PRO A 39 9.91 27.31 59.72
C PRO A 39 8.53 26.75 60.09
N LYS A 40 7.47 27.40 59.61
CA LYS A 40 6.13 26.82 59.59
C LYS A 40 6.17 25.52 58.78
N SER A 41 6.26 24.42 59.51
CA SER A 41 6.03 23.04 59.09
C SER A 41 4.83 22.99 58.15
N LYS A 42 5.08 22.85 56.85
CA LYS A 42 4.06 22.48 55.88
C LYS A 42 3.64 21.06 56.26
N SER A 43 2.52 20.93 56.97
CA SER A 43 1.92 19.64 57.30
C SER A 43 1.61 18.91 55.99
N LYS A 44 2.53 18.05 55.53
CA LYS A 44 2.27 17.17 54.40
C LYS A 44 1.07 16.32 54.78
N LEU A 45 0.01 16.43 53.99
CA LEU A 45 -1.22 15.66 54.16
C LEU A 45 -0.88 14.18 53.94
N ARG A 46 -0.55 13.46 55.02
CA ARG A 46 -0.22 12.03 54.96
C ARG A 46 -1.50 11.25 54.73
N LEU A 47 -1.72 10.84 53.48
CA LEU A 47 -2.80 9.92 53.13
C LEU A 47 -2.58 8.58 53.84
N PRO A 48 -3.65 7.93 54.35
CA PRO A 48 -3.55 6.59 54.90
C PRO A 48 -2.94 5.61 53.88
N PRO A 49 -2.10 4.64 54.30
CA PRO A 49 -1.43 3.70 53.40
C PRO A 49 -2.39 2.94 52.47
N LYS A 50 -3.56 2.54 52.99
CA LYS A 50 -4.63 1.91 52.18
C LYS A 50 -5.12 2.82 51.06
N VAL A 51 -5.27 4.12 51.33
CA VAL A 51 -5.71 5.09 50.31
C VAL A 51 -4.64 5.23 49.24
N LYS A 52 -3.35 5.30 49.60
CA LYS A 52 -2.24 5.33 48.64
C LYS A 52 -2.25 4.10 47.72
N ALA A 53 -2.44 2.91 48.29
CA ALA A 53 -2.52 1.66 47.55
C ALA A 53 -3.69 1.65 46.54
N TRP A 54 -4.87 2.10 46.96
CA TRP A 54 -6.04 2.26 46.10
C TRP A 54 -5.81 3.27 44.98
N VAL A 55 -5.18 4.41 45.25
CA VAL A 55 -4.87 5.43 44.25
C VAL A 55 -3.97 4.85 43.14
N ILE A 56 -2.94 4.06 43.49
CA ILE A 56 -2.06 3.43 42.50
C ILE A 56 -2.85 2.47 41.60
N LEU A 57 -3.68 1.59 42.19
CA LEU A 57 -4.49 0.63 41.45
C LEU A 57 -5.50 1.30 40.50
N LEU A 58 -6.24 2.29 41.01
CA LEU A 58 -7.24 3.00 40.23
C LEU A 58 -6.60 3.83 39.12
N SER A 59 -5.45 4.45 39.39
CA SER A 59 -4.68 5.19 38.38
C SER A 59 -4.18 4.26 37.27
N HIS A 60 -3.66 3.08 37.63
CA HIS A 60 -3.27 2.06 36.66
C HIS A 60 -4.44 1.66 35.76
N LEU A 61 -5.59 1.30 36.35
CA LEU A 61 -6.77 0.90 35.58
C LEU A 61 -7.26 2.04 34.67
N ALA A 62 -7.31 3.27 35.18
CA ALA A 62 -7.74 4.44 34.42
C ALA A 62 -6.83 4.69 33.20
N VAL A 63 -5.51 4.64 33.38
CA VAL A 63 -4.54 4.81 32.28
C VAL A 63 -4.66 3.67 31.26
N CYS A 64 -4.84 2.43 31.71
CA CYS A 64 -5.01 1.29 30.82
C CYS A 64 -6.31 1.37 30.01
N ILE A 65 -7.43 1.77 30.63
CA ILE A 65 -8.70 2.01 29.93
C ILE A 65 -8.53 3.14 28.91
N ALA A 66 -7.94 4.26 29.30
CA ALA A 66 -7.73 5.40 28.42
C ALA A 66 -6.87 5.03 27.21
N LEU A 67 -5.77 4.29 27.41
CA LEU A 67 -4.91 3.82 26.33
C LEU A 67 -5.65 2.85 25.40
N ALA A 68 -6.36 1.86 25.95
CA ALA A 68 -7.11 0.88 25.16
C ALA A 68 -8.20 1.54 24.31
N LEU A 69 -8.97 2.48 24.89
CA LEU A 69 -9.98 3.23 24.16
C LEU A 69 -9.37 4.16 23.11
N SER A 70 -8.23 4.80 23.40
CA SER A 70 -7.54 5.66 22.43
C SER A 70 -7.06 4.84 21.23
N ILE A 71 -6.49 3.66 21.46
CA ILE A 71 -6.07 2.77 20.37
C ILE A 71 -7.30 2.28 19.58
N ALA A 72 -8.34 1.81 20.27
CA ALA A 72 -9.54 1.26 19.66
C ALA A 72 -10.35 2.28 18.84
N LEU A 73 -10.44 3.53 19.31
CA LEU A 73 -11.35 4.54 18.75
C LEU A 73 -10.66 5.63 17.95
N ALA A 74 -9.45 6.06 18.35
CA ALA A 74 -8.75 7.17 17.71
C ALA A 74 -7.67 6.71 16.73
N ILE A 75 -7.01 5.58 17.00
CA ILE A 75 -5.95 5.05 16.12
C ILE A 75 -6.53 4.14 15.04
N ASN A 76 -7.59 3.39 15.31
CA ASN A 76 -8.20 2.55 14.29
C ASN A 76 -8.74 3.37 13.10
N GLY A 77 -8.25 3.09 11.90
CA GLY A 77 -8.57 3.86 10.69
C GLY A 77 -7.82 5.19 10.59
N TYR A 78 -6.83 5.45 11.44
CA TYR A 78 -6.01 6.65 11.35
C TYR A 78 -5.04 6.55 10.18
N GLU A 79 -5.08 7.52 9.28
CA GLU A 79 -4.15 7.65 8.16
C GLU A 79 -2.95 8.50 8.59
N ALA A 80 -1.83 7.85 8.87
CA ALA A 80 -0.58 8.52 9.19
C ALA A 80 0.23 8.85 7.92
N LEU A 81 1.08 9.88 8.02
CA LEU A 81 2.02 10.23 6.96
C LEU A 81 3.06 9.12 6.79
N ASP A 82 3.21 8.66 5.55
CA ASP A 82 4.18 7.65 5.11
C ASP A 82 5.37 8.25 4.34
N ASP A 83 5.30 9.54 4.00
CA ASP A 83 6.25 10.12 3.08
C ASP A 83 7.64 10.25 3.74
N ASP A 84 8.66 9.67 3.11
CA ASP A 84 10.07 9.84 3.45
C ASP A 84 10.48 11.33 3.45
N SER A 85 9.77 12.16 2.69
CA SER A 85 9.96 13.61 2.65
C SER A 85 9.37 14.35 3.88
N ALA A 86 8.37 13.76 4.55
CA ALA A 86 7.73 14.34 5.71
C ALA A 86 8.61 14.15 6.96
N SER A 87 9.55 15.08 7.16
CA SER A 87 10.43 15.06 8.34
C SER A 87 9.69 15.27 9.67
N HIS A 88 8.48 15.86 9.65
CA HIS A 88 7.70 16.22 10.83
C HIS A 88 6.19 16.06 10.58
N ALA A 89 5.40 16.00 11.66
CA ALA A 89 3.94 16.08 11.59
C ALA A 89 3.51 17.38 10.88
N THR A 90 2.57 17.27 9.95
CA THR A 90 2.11 18.41 9.13
C THR A 90 0.62 18.63 9.31
N TYR A 91 0.18 19.86 9.03
CA TYR A 91 -1.24 20.18 8.95
C TYR A 91 -1.69 19.99 7.50
N VAL A 92 -2.66 19.11 7.28
CA VAL A 92 -3.37 18.96 6.02
C VAL A 92 -4.83 19.35 6.29
N ASP A 93 -5.33 20.34 5.56
CA ASP A 93 -6.69 20.89 5.73
C ASP A 93 -7.02 21.38 7.15
N GLY A 94 -6.02 21.94 7.84
CA GLY A 94 -6.15 22.39 9.22
C GLY A 94 -6.22 21.26 10.26
N LYS A 95 -6.07 20.00 9.83
CA LYS A 95 -5.95 18.83 10.71
C LYS A 95 -4.49 18.44 10.85
N LEU A 96 -4.00 18.32 12.08
CA LEU A 96 -2.67 17.78 12.34
C LEU A 96 -2.65 16.28 12.01
N ILE A 97 -1.79 15.89 11.07
CA ILE A 97 -1.51 14.50 10.73
C ILE A 97 -0.14 14.12 11.30
N LEU A 98 -0.13 13.09 12.13
CA LEU A 98 1.02 12.53 12.81
C LEU A 98 1.66 11.44 11.95
N ARG A 99 2.96 11.24 12.14
CA ARG A 99 3.67 10.10 11.55
C ARG A 99 3.40 8.84 12.37
N VAL A 100 3.64 7.68 11.76
CA VAL A 100 3.64 6.39 12.46
C VAL A 100 4.58 6.42 13.68
N ALA A 101 5.76 7.04 13.52
CA ALA A 101 6.75 7.19 14.58
C ALA A 101 6.22 8.03 15.76
N ASP A 102 5.44 9.08 15.50
CA ASP A 102 4.89 9.94 16.55
C ASP A 102 3.83 9.17 17.36
N VAL A 103 2.91 8.50 16.67
CA VAL A 103 1.84 7.70 17.30
C VAL A 103 2.43 6.57 18.14
N THR A 104 3.41 5.83 17.61
CA THR A 104 4.07 4.73 18.34
C THR A 104 4.89 5.22 19.52
N THR A 105 5.51 6.41 19.42
CA THR A 105 6.23 7.05 20.53
C THR A 105 5.27 7.44 21.65
N ILE A 106 4.12 8.04 21.32
CA ILE A 106 3.09 8.39 22.31
C ILE A 106 2.58 7.14 23.03
N VAL A 107 2.25 6.07 22.29
CA VAL A 107 1.84 4.78 22.88
C VAL A 107 2.93 4.24 23.81
N SER A 108 4.20 4.26 23.37
CA SER A 108 5.33 3.80 24.17
C SER A 108 5.52 4.62 25.45
N ALA A 109 5.39 5.94 25.39
CA ALA A 109 5.47 6.82 26.54
C ALA A 109 4.38 6.50 27.59
N VAL A 110 3.14 6.27 27.14
CA VAL A 110 2.05 5.87 28.05
C VAL A 110 2.32 4.49 28.66
N LEU A 111 2.88 3.54 27.90
CA LEU A 111 3.27 2.23 28.44
C LEU A 111 4.38 2.32 29.48
N VAL A 112 5.28 3.31 29.41
CA VAL A 112 6.25 3.58 30.48
C VAL A 112 5.53 3.98 31.76
N VAL A 113 4.53 4.87 31.67
CA VAL A 113 3.70 5.26 32.83
C VAL A 113 3.00 4.04 33.43
N VAL A 114 2.41 3.19 32.60
CA VAL A 114 1.78 1.93 33.05
C VAL A 114 2.80 1.05 33.78
N LYS A 115 4.00 0.86 33.21
CA LYS A 115 5.08 0.06 33.84
C LYS A 115 5.51 0.63 35.18
N LEU A 116 5.60 1.96 35.33
CA LEU A 116 5.93 2.60 36.61
C LEU A 116 4.85 2.33 37.66
N LEU A 117 3.57 2.45 37.29
CA LEU A 117 2.45 2.14 38.18
C LEU A 117 2.44 0.66 38.58
N VAL A 118 2.67 -0.25 37.62
CA VAL A 118 2.81 -1.69 37.89
C VAL A 118 3.99 -1.98 38.80
N GLY A 119 5.13 -1.33 38.57
CA GLY A 119 6.34 -1.47 39.39
C GLY A 119 6.13 -1.01 40.82
N ALA A 120 5.50 0.16 41.00
CA ALA A 120 5.12 0.71 42.31
C ALA A 120 4.17 -0.22 43.05
N TRP A 121 3.08 -0.65 42.39
CA TRP A 121 2.13 -1.61 42.95
C TRP A 121 2.79 -2.93 43.33
N SER A 122 3.62 -3.47 42.45
CA SER A 122 4.31 -4.74 42.66
C SER A 122 5.20 -4.69 43.90
N THR A 123 6.00 -3.63 44.05
CA THR A 123 6.88 -3.47 45.21
C THR A 123 6.06 -3.35 46.50
N LEU A 124 5.00 -2.53 46.52
CA LEU A 124 4.11 -2.40 47.67
C LEU A 124 3.45 -3.73 48.04
N THR A 125 2.92 -4.44 47.04
CA THR A 125 2.21 -5.72 47.20
C THR A 125 3.12 -6.82 47.74
N VAL A 126 4.29 -6.97 47.14
CA VAL A 126 5.27 -7.99 47.54
C VAL A 126 5.74 -7.75 48.97
N TRP A 127 5.99 -6.48 49.32
CA TRP A 127 6.38 -6.08 50.66
C TRP A 127 5.27 -6.37 51.69
N ALA A 128 4.04 -5.92 51.42
CA ALA A 128 2.89 -6.11 52.30
C ALA A 128 2.53 -7.59 52.49
N CYS A 129 2.57 -8.38 51.42
CA CYS A 129 2.40 -9.83 51.50
C CYS A 129 3.51 -10.51 52.31
N GLY A 130 4.75 -10.04 52.21
CA GLY A 130 5.88 -10.54 52.99
C GLY A 130 5.68 -10.29 54.48
N HIS A 131 5.27 -9.07 54.83
CA HIS A 131 4.93 -8.69 56.19
C HIS A 131 3.79 -9.55 56.75
N TYR A 132 2.69 -9.64 56.01
CA TYR A 132 1.54 -10.47 56.36
C TYR A 132 1.93 -11.94 56.62
N LEU A 133 2.76 -12.52 55.75
CA LEU A 133 3.22 -13.90 55.91
C LEU A 133 4.10 -14.08 57.14
N LEU A 134 4.91 -13.09 57.52
CA LEU A 134 5.72 -13.13 58.74
C LEU A 134 4.83 -12.97 59.99
N SER A 135 3.85 -12.06 59.96
CA SER A 135 2.97 -11.73 61.09
C SER A 135 1.95 -12.83 61.43
N THR A 136 1.38 -13.51 60.44
CA THR A 136 0.35 -14.56 60.64
C THR A 136 0.88 -15.93 61.09
N THR A 137 2.07 -16.00 61.68
CA THR A 137 2.61 -17.26 62.22
C THR A 137 2.01 -17.55 63.61
N PRO A 138 1.14 -18.56 63.79
CA PRO A 138 0.30 -18.64 64.99
C PRO A 138 0.96 -19.24 66.24
N ASP A 139 2.24 -19.64 66.20
CA ASP A 139 2.83 -20.42 67.29
C ASP A 139 3.98 -19.67 67.98
N PRO A 140 3.78 -19.10 69.18
CA PRO A 140 4.83 -18.43 69.95
C PRO A 140 5.95 -19.38 70.42
N LYS A 141 5.81 -20.69 70.21
CA LYS A 141 6.83 -21.72 70.52
C LYS A 141 7.65 -22.19 69.31
N THR A 142 7.27 -21.84 68.08
CA THR A 142 8.14 -22.07 66.91
C THR A 142 8.79 -20.75 66.51
N THR A 143 10.02 -20.55 66.97
CA THR A 143 10.92 -19.50 66.49
C THR A 143 10.84 -19.44 64.97
N THR A 144 10.65 -18.24 64.42
CA THR A 144 10.53 -17.97 62.98
C THR A 144 11.52 -18.83 62.21
N THR A 145 11.06 -19.91 61.57
CA THR A 145 11.99 -20.89 61.04
C THR A 145 12.84 -20.22 59.97
N PRO A 146 14.17 -20.46 59.92
CA PRO A 146 15.07 -19.90 58.89
C PRO A 146 14.60 -20.16 57.46
N GLN A 147 13.68 -21.11 57.27
CA GLN A 147 13.04 -21.43 56.01
C GLN A 147 12.02 -20.36 55.58
N LYS A 148 11.20 -19.84 56.49
CA LYS A 148 10.14 -18.87 56.18
C LYS A 148 10.70 -17.50 55.81
N THR A 149 11.74 -17.06 56.52
CA THR A 149 12.49 -15.84 56.15
C THR A 149 13.16 -15.99 54.80
N LYS A 150 13.71 -17.17 54.47
CA LYS A 150 14.21 -17.48 53.12
C LYS A 150 13.11 -17.47 52.05
N GLU A 151 11.90 -17.92 52.36
CA GLU A 151 10.76 -17.89 51.44
C GLU A 151 10.29 -16.46 51.16
N VAL A 152 10.12 -15.64 52.20
CA VAL A 152 9.76 -14.23 52.05
C VAL A 152 10.87 -13.46 51.34
N SER A 153 12.13 -13.69 51.68
CA SER A 153 13.28 -13.10 50.97
C SER A 153 13.29 -13.48 49.49
N TRP A 154 13.01 -14.75 49.16
CA TRP A 154 12.90 -15.20 47.77
C TRP A 154 11.73 -14.52 47.05
N MET A 155 10.55 -14.44 47.69
CA MET A 155 9.38 -13.76 47.14
C MET A 155 9.66 -12.27 46.91
N VAL A 156 10.33 -11.59 47.83
CA VAL A 156 10.72 -10.19 47.68
C VAL A 156 11.71 -9.99 46.54
N ARG A 157 12.71 -10.87 46.45
CA ARG A 157 13.75 -10.81 45.40
C ARG A 157 13.21 -11.07 44.00
N TRP A 158 12.32 -12.06 43.85
CA TRP A 158 11.84 -12.50 42.54
C TRP A 158 10.45 -11.97 42.18
N LYS A 159 9.74 -11.35 43.13
CA LYS A 159 8.35 -10.86 42.98
C LYS A 159 7.37 -11.96 42.55
N LEU A 160 7.66 -13.21 42.93
CA LEU A 160 6.92 -14.40 42.56
C LEU A 160 6.29 -15.08 43.79
N PRO A 161 5.16 -15.81 43.61
CA PRO A 161 4.54 -16.59 44.67
C PRO A 161 5.51 -17.57 45.35
N PRO A 162 5.50 -17.71 46.69
CA PRO A 162 6.44 -18.57 47.41
C PRO A 162 6.48 -20.03 46.94
N TRP A 163 5.33 -20.58 46.52
CA TRP A 163 5.19 -21.98 46.09
C TRP A 163 5.90 -22.31 44.76
N LEU A 164 6.31 -21.30 43.98
CA LEU A 164 7.13 -21.50 42.77
C LEU A 164 8.60 -21.79 43.11
N ARG A 165 9.02 -21.56 44.36
CA ARG A 165 10.36 -21.90 44.81
C ARG A 165 10.50 -23.43 44.86
N PRO A 166 11.58 -24.01 44.29
CA PRO A 166 11.84 -25.44 44.44
C PRO A 166 11.83 -25.84 45.92
N HIS A 167 11.09 -26.90 46.27
CA HIS A 167 10.93 -27.44 47.63
C HIS A 167 10.03 -26.64 48.59
N SER A 168 9.24 -25.69 48.10
CA SER A 168 8.17 -25.05 48.88
C SER A 168 6.85 -25.83 48.77
N GLY A 169 6.04 -25.80 49.82
CA GLY A 169 4.72 -26.44 49.82
C GLY A 169 3.66 -25.56 49.14
N LEU A 170 2.59 -26.20 48.63
CA LEU A 170 1.43 -25.49 48.10
C LEU A 170 0.73 -24.62 49.17
N PRO A 171 0.07 -23.51 48.79
CA PRO A 171 -0.66 -22.66 49.72
C PRO A 171 -1.74 -23.46 50.46
N LYS A 172 -1.78 -23.34 51.80
CA LYS A 172 -2.72 -24.11 52.65
C LYS A 172 -4.02 -23.38 52.94
N ASN A 173 -3.98 -22.05 52.97
CA ASN A 173 -5.11 -21.20 53.36
C ASN A 173 -5.63 -20.38 52.18
N PRO A 174 -6.94 -20.06 52.13
CA PRO A 174 -7.53 -19.29 51.02
C PRO A 174 -6.87 -17.89 50.85
N ARG A 175 -6.47 -17.25 51.95
CA ARG A 175 -5.72 -15.97 51.89
C ARG A 175 -4.36 -16.11 51.21
N GLN A 176 -3.65 -17.22 51.44
CA GLN A 176 -2.37 -17.49 50.76
C GLN A 176 -2.55 -17.77 49.27
N TRP A 177 -3.68 -18.35 48.87
CA TRP A 177 -4.07 -18.46 47.47
C TRP A 177 -4.31 -17.09 46.83
N VAL A 178 -5.02 -16.18 47.51
CA VAL A 178 -5.21 -14.80 47.03
C VAL A 178 -3.86 -14.08 46.82
N ILE A 179 -2.95 -14.16 47.80
CA ILE A 179 -1.57 -13.62 47.67
C ILE A 179 -0.87 -14.22 46.46
N SER A 180 -0.92 -15.54 46.32
CA SER A 180 -0.26 -16.25 45.24
C SER A 180 -0.78 -15.83 43.86
N VAL A 181 -2.09 -15.73 43.69
CA VAL A 181 -2.69 -15.31 42.41
C VAL A 181 -2.38 -13.84 42.12
N ALA A 182 -2.46 -12.96 43.12
CA ALA A 182 -2.13 -11.54 42.96
C ALA A 182 -0.68 -11.32 42.54
N LEU A 183 0.27 -12.05 43.15
CA LEU A 183 1.68 -12.01 42.77
C LEU A 183 1.94 -12.59 41.38
N LEU A 184 1.28 -13.69 41.02
CA LEU A 184 1.40 -14.28 39.67
C LEU A 184 0.91 -13.31 38.59
N ILE A 185 -0.26 -12.70 38.79
CA ILE A 185 -0.81 -11.72 37.84
C ILE A 185 0.10 -10.50 37.75
N THR A 186 0.62 -10.02 38.87
CA THR A 186 1.58 -8.91 38.89
C THR A 186 2.86 -9.24 38.11
N ALA A 187 3.34 -10.48 38.17
CA ALA A 187 4.47 -10.93 37.37
C ALA A 187 4.14 -10.93 35.87
N VAL A 188 2.99 -11.48 35.48
CA VAL A 188 2.53 -11.50 34.07
C VAL A 188 2.46 -10.08 33.48
N GLN A 189 2.00 -9.10 34.25
CA GLN A 189 1.88 -7.70 33.82
C GLN A 189 3.19 -7.09 33.30
N THR A 190 4.33 -7.56 33.77
CA THR A 190 5.62 -7.05 33.28
C THR A 190 5.92 -7.44 31.83
N PHE A 191 5.22 -8.45 31.30
CA PHE A 191 5.47 -9.05 29.98
C PHE A 191 4.36 -8.83 28.94
N ILE A 192 3.27 -8.13 29.27
CA ILE A 192 2.13 -7.99 28.33
C ILE A 192 2.23 -6.82 27.35
N ALA A 193 3.23 -5.94 27.48
CA ALA A 193 3.40 -4.77 26.59
C ALA A 193 3.48 -5.11 25.08
N PRO A 194 4.07 -6.26 24.65
CA PRO A 194 4.03 -6.69 23.25
C PRO A 194 2.61 -6.90 22.69
N ILE A 195 1.62 -7.26 23.53
CA ILE A 195 0.24 -7.51 23.08
C ILE A 195 -0.37 -6.24 22.51
N ILE A 196 -0.22 -5.12 23.22
CA ILE A 196 -0.82 -3.83 22.84
C ILE A 196 0.00 -3.09 21.78
N THR A 197 1.33 -3.17 21.83
CA THR A 197 2.20 -2.60 20.78
C THR A 197 2.04 -3.34 19.46
N GLY A 198 1.86 -4.67 19.49
CA GLY A 198 1.50 -5.46 18.32
C GLY A 198 0.01 -5.41 17.96
N ALA A 199 -0.82 -4.62 18.66
CA ALA A 199 -2.24 -4.49 18.32
C ALA A 199 -2.49 -3.54 17.15
N VAL A 200 -1.55 -2.64 16.85
CA VAL A 200 -1.64 -1.69 15.74
C VAL A 200 -0.78 -2.22 14.59
N ASN A 201 -1.42 -2.49 13.46
CA ASN A 201 -0.75 -2.80 12.20
C ASN A 201 -0.81 -1.56 11.30
N TRP A 202 0.26 -1.29 10.57
CA TRP A 202 0.30 -0.17 9.62
C TRP A 202 0.35 -0.74 8.21
N THR A 203 -0.68 -0.44 7.42
CA THR A 203 -0.80 -0.88 6.03
C THR A 203 -0.70 0.33 5.10
N SER A 204 0.12 0.24 4.06
CA SER A 204 0.20 1.29 3.04
C SER A 204 -1.11 1.28 2.24
N THR A 205 -1.77 2.42 2.21
CA THR A 205 -3.03 2.62 1.49
C THR A 205 -2.93 3.88 0.64
N PRO A 206 -3.32 3.80 -0.65
CA PRO A 206 -3.38 4.96 -1.52
C PRO A 206 -4.55 5.85 -1.08
N VAL A 207 -4.27 7.11 -0.76
CA VAL A 207 -5.29 8.11 -0.43
C VAL A 207 -5.23 9.22 -1.47
N SER A 208 -6.39 9.63 -2.00
CA SER A 208 -6.47 10.76 -2.92
C SER A 208 -6.29 12.07 -2.14
N GLU A 209 -5.51 13.00 -2.69
CA GLU A 209 -5.28 14.32 -2.09
C GLU A 209 -5.87 15.43 -2.99
N PRO A 210 -7.16 15.80 -2.81
CA PRO A 210 -7.88 16.68 -3.73
C PRO A 210 -7.30 18.08 -3.89
N ASP A 211 -6.58 18.54 -2.87
CA ASP A 211 -5.97 19.87 -2.80
C ASP A 211 -4.55 19.91 -3.42
N ALA A 212 -3.90 18.75 -3.56
CA ALA A 212 -2.60 18.62 -4.21
C ALA A 212 -2.71 18.46 -5.74
N ARG A 213 -3.63 19.19 -6.39
CA ARG A 213 -3.85 19.04 -7.83
C ARG A 213 -2.58 19.37 -8.62
N VAL A 214 -2.17 18.44 -9.47
CA VAL A 214 -1.00 18.60 -10.35
C VAL A 214 -1.42 18.65 -11.82
N SER A 215 -0.65 19.37 -12.62
CA SER A 215 -0.84 19.44 -14.07
C SER A 215 -0.04 18.34 -14.75
N VAL A 216 -0.68 17.60 -15.64
CA VAL A 216 -0.12 16.47 -16.38
C VAL A 216 -0.24 16.80 -17.87
N ALA A 217 0.86 16.72 -18.62
CA ALA A 217 0.83 16.96 -20.05
C ALA A 217 -0.13 16.01 -20.76
N ALA A 218 -0.88 16.51 -21.75
CA ALA A 218 -1.82 15.69 -22.50
C ALA A 218 -1.16 14.79 -23.56
N VAL A 219 0.07 15.11 -23.95
CA VAL A 219 0.90 14.44 -24.98
C VAL A 219 2.37 14.55 -24.60
N ASP A 220 3.26 13.74 -25.19
CA ASP A 220 4.70 13.96 -25.09
C ASP A 220 5.07 15.37 -25.61
N SER A 221 5.91 16.04 -24.84
CA SER A 221 6.64 17.25 -25.22
C SER A 221 7.41 17.15 -26.54
N THR A 222 7.74 15.94 -27.00
CA THR A 222 8.43 15.69 -28.27
C THR A 222 7.48 15.51 -29.45
N ALA A 223 6.16 15.47 -29.24
CA ALA A 223 5.16 15.41 -30.31
C ALA A 223 5.43 16.49 -31.37
N ASP A 224 5.47 16.05 -32.63
CA ASP A 224 5.81 16.86 -33.80
C ASP A 224 4.97 16.40 -34.99
N PHE A 225 4.00 17.22 -35.40
CA PHE A 225 3.17 16.89 -36.55
C PHE A 225 3.99 16.89 -37.86
N GLY A 226 5.15 17.57 -37.91
CA GLY A 226 6.08 17.47 -39.02
C GLY A 226 6.58 16.05 -39.29
N GLY A 227 6.60 15.19 -38.25
CA GLY A 227 6.88 13.76 -38.35
C GLY A 227 5.87 12.97 -39.18
N TRP A 228 4.61 13.43 -39.27
CA TRP A 228 3.54 12.78 -40.03
C TRP A 228 3.86 12.64 -41.52
N LYS A 229 4.56 13.65 -42.07
CA LYS A 229 5.06 13.60 -43.43
C LYS A 229 5.97 12.39 -43.62
N TRP A 230 6.92 12.18 -42.71
CA TRP A 230 7.89 11.08 -42.79
C TRP A 230 7.23 9.72 -42.56
N TYR A 231 6.23 9.64 -41.68
CA TYR A 231 5.40 8.45 -41.48
C TYR A 231 4.73 7.97 -42.80
N ASN A 232 4.34 8.92 -43.67
CA ASN A 232 3.67 8.63 -44.93
C ASN A 232 4.56 8.67 -46.17
N TYR A 233 5.79 9.16 -46.05
CA TYR A 233 6.66 9.38 -47.19
C TYR A 233 7.24 8.04 -47.70
N PRO A 234 6.94 7.62 -48.95
CA PRO A 234 7.57 6.44 -49.53
C PRO A 234 9.02 6.79 -49.87
N PHE A 235 9.96 6.38 -49.02
CA PHE A 235 11.37 6.59 -49.28
C PHE A 235 11.85 5.49 -50.23
N GLU A 236 11.85 5.71 -51.55
CA GLU A 236 12.56 4.78 -52.44
C GLU A 236 14.08 4.97 -52.28
N PRO A 237 14.91 3.91 -52.21
CA PRO A 237 14.59 2.47 -52.30
C PRO A 237 14.28 1.78 -50.95
N PHE A 238 14.20 2.53 -49.84
CA PHE A 238 14.19 2.00 -48.46
C PHE A 238 12.80 1.64 -47.88
N GLY A 239 11.71 1.93 -48.58
CA GLY A 239 10.34 1.64 -48.13
C GLY A 239 9.76 2.71 -47.20
N LEU A 240 8.60 2.42 -46.59
CA LEU A 240 7.92 3.29 -45.62
C LEU A 240 8.53 3.11 -44.22
N ASP A 241 8.90 4.20 -43.55
CA ASP A 241 9.51 4.16 -42.20
C ASP A 241 8.46 4.13 -41.08
N ARG A 242 7.55 3.15 -41.13
CA ARG A 242 6.47 2.98 -40.14
C ARG A 242 6.80 1.96 -39.05
N LYS A 243 7.84 1.17 -39.27
CA LYS A 243 8.29 0.11 -38.35
C LYS A 243 8.67 0.67 -36.96
N PRO A 244 9.35 1.82 -36.82
CA PRO A 244 9.61 2.40 -35.50
C PRO A 244 8.33 2.69 -34.72
N TYR A 245 7.33 3.30 -35.37
CA TYR A 245 6.04 3.63 -34.78
C TYR A 245 5.24 2.39 -34.38
N LEU A 246 5.22 1.36 -35.23
CA LEU A 246 4.61 0.08 -34.90
C LEU A 246 5.24 -0.54 -33.63
N ARG A 247 6.57 -0.48 -33.51
CA ARG A 247 7.29 -0.99 -32.33
C ARG A 247 6.99 -0.18 -31.07
N THR A 248 6.89 1.15 -31.19
CA THR A 248 6.48 2.02 -30.09
C THR A 248 5.06 1.68 -29.61
N ALA A 249 4.11 1.54 -30.54
CA ALA A 249 2.73 1.12 -30.22
C ALA A 249 2.72 -0.25 -29.54
N ALA A 250 3.47 -1.24 -30.03
CA ALA A 250 3.58 -2.54 -29.38
C ALA A 250 4.16 -2.42 -27.96
N GLY A 251 5.13 -1.53 -27.73
CA GLY A 251 5.67 -1.20 -26.42
C GLY A 251 4.61 -0.63 -25.46
N TYR A 252 3.73 0.26 -25.93
CA TYR A 252 2.60 0.77 -25.15
C TYR A 252 1.60 -0.33 -24.80
N ALA A 253 1.29 -1.23 -25.74
CA ALA A 253 0.44 -2.38 -25.45
C ALA A 253 1.05 -3.27 -24.34
N SER A 254 2.35 -3.56 -24.40
CA SER A 254 3.05 -4.31 -23.35
C SER A 254 2.98 -3.58 -22.01
N LEU A 255 3.27 -2.27 -21.97
CA LEU A 255 3.29 -1.48 -20.73
C LEU A 255 1.94 -1.51 -19.99
N VAL A 256 0.84 -1.38 -20.73
CA VAL A 256 -0.50 -1.24 -20.14
C VAL A 256 -1.15 -2.58 -19.80
N TRP A 257 -0.82 -3.64 -20.55
CA TRP A 257 -1.57 -4.90 -20.52
C TRP A 257 -0.76 -6.11 -20.03
N SER A 258 0.47 -5.91 -19.58
CA SER A 258 1.26 -6.97 -18.92
C SER A 258 1.02 -7.07 -17.41
N ASP A 259 0.45 -6.04 -16.78
CA ASP A 259 0.32 -5.96 -15.32
C ASP A 259 -0.95 -6.64 -14.80
N GLN A 260 -0.77 -7.77 -14.11
CA GLN A 260 -1.84 -8.57 -13.49
C GLN A 260 -2.57 -7.84 -12.35
N THR A 261 -1.99 -6.77 -11.80
CA THR A 261 -2.65 -5.97 -10.75
C THR A 261 -3.68 -5.01 -11.31
N THR A 262 -3.61 -4.72 -12.61
CA THR A 262 -4.57 -3.83 -13.29
C THR A 262 -5.42 -4.58 -14.31
N VAL A 263 -5.02 -5.78 -14.75
CA VAL A 263 -5.74 -6.57 -15.77
C VAL A 263 -6.24 -7.88 -15.16
N ALA A 264 -7.53 -8.16 -15.33
CA ALA A 264 -8.16 -9.38 -14.87
C ALA A 264 -7.64 -10.61 -15.65
N PRO A 265 -7.80 -11.85 -15.13
CA PRO A 265 -7.35 -13.05 -15.84
C PRO A 265 -7.99 -13.26 -17.22
N ASN A 266 -9.16 -12.65 -17.45
CA ASN A 266 -9.82 -12.62 -18.75
C ASN A 266 -9.30 -11.50 -19.67
N GLY A 267 -8.19 -10.86 -19.35
CA GLY A 267 -7.55 -9.76 -20.10
C GLY A 267 -8.30 -8.43 -20.11
N THR A 268 -9.42 -8.31 -19.37
CA THR A 268 -10.14 -7.04 -19.22
C THR A 268 -9.52 -6.16 -18.15
N SER A 269 -9.71 -4.85 -18.24
CA SER A 269 -9.27 -3.91 -17.19
C SER A 269 -10.02 -4.23 -15.88
N LEU A 270 -9.32 -4.38 -14.75
CA LEU A 270 -9.93 -4.53 -13.42
C LEU A 270 -10.73 -3.29 -13.01
N THR A 271 -10.40 -2.14 -13.58
CA THR A 271 -11.05 -0.86 -13.32
C THR A 271 -11.59 -0.26 -14.62
N GLY A 272 -12.79 0.32 -14.57
CA GLY A 272 -13.41 0.97 -15.73
C GLY A 272 -14.01 0.01 -16.76
N ASN A 273 -14.15 0.51 -17.98
CA ASN A 273 -14.92 -0.08 -19.09
C ASN A 273 -14.04 -0.77 -20.16
N GLY A 274 -12.75 -0.96 -19.88
CA GLY A 274 -11.77 -1.53 -20.81
C GLY A 274 -11.08 -0.51 -21.74
N CYS A 275 -11.48 0.77 -21.77
CA CYS A 275 -10.73 1.83 -22.43
C CYS A 275 -9.49 2.20 -21.57
N ARG A 276 -8.32 2.38 -22.18
CA ARG A 276 -7.07 2.77 -21.49
C ARG A 276 -6.24 3.69 -22.37
N HIS A 277 -5.47 4.58 -21.75
CA HIS A 277 -4.59 5.55 -22.39
C HIS A 277 -3.24 5.55 -21.68
N VAL A 278 -2.13 5.45 -22.42
CA VAL A 278 -0.79 5.73 -21.91
C VAL A 278 -0.57 7.24 -21.89
N VAL A 279 -0.54 7.81 -20.70
CA VAL A 279 -0.08 9.19 -20.51
C VAL A 279 1.42 9.17 -20.26
N GLN A 280 2.20 9.67 -21.21
CA GLN A 280 3.64 9.77 -21.05
C GLN A 280 4.04 10.89 -20.06
N SER A 281 5.27 10.77 -19.53
CA SER A 281 6.04 11.87 -18.94
C SER A 281 5.71 12.36 -17.52
N HIS A 282 5.13 11.55 -16.63
CA HIS A 282 4.91 12.02 -15.25
C HIS A 282 5.20 10.97 -14.16
N ASP A 283 6.48 10.84 -13.78
CA ASP A 283 6.91 10.24 -12.51
C ASP A 283 6.25 10.93 -11.28
N THR A 284 5.67 12.11 -11.48
CA THR A 284 5.05 12.93 -10.43
C THR A 284 3.65 12.45 -10.03
N VAL A 285 3.03 11.55 -10.79
CA VAL A 285 1.67 11.07 -10.51
C VAL A 285 1.73 9.58 -10.18
N GLY A 286 1.62 9.26 -8.88
CA GLY A 286 1.65 7.88 -8.40
C GLY A 286 0.48 7.04 -8.92
N ALA A 287 0.60 5.72 -8.82
CA ALA A 287 -0.51 4.80 -9.08
C ALA A 287 -1.73 5.17 -8.24
N ASN A 288 -2.94 4.86 -8.73
CA ASN A 288 -4.23 5.20 -8.10
C ASN A 288 -4.58 6.71 -8.05
N SER A 289 -3.79 7.55 -8.70
CA SER A 289 -4.18 8.95 -8.94
C SER A 289 -5.37 9.05 -9.88
N THR A 290 -6.14 10.12 -9.76
CA THR A 290 -7.31 10.37 -10.61
C THR A 290 -7.00 11.47 -11.62
N LEU A 291 -7.05 11.14 -12.91
CA LEU A 291 -6.91 12.12 -13.99
C LEU A 291 -8.30 12.68 -14.40
N LEU A 292 -8.45 13.99 -14.41
CA LEU A 292 -9.72 14.66 -14.71
C LEU A 292 -9.79 15.07 -16.19
N LYS A 293 -10.95 14.83 -16.80
CA LYS A 293 -11.27 15.25 -18.19
C LYS A 293 -10.26 14.78 -19.24
N ALA A 294 -9.69 13.60 -19.02
CA ALA A 294 -8.81 12.97 -20.00
C ALA A 294 -9.61 12.45 -21.19
N THR A 295 -9.05 12.65 -22.38
CA THR A 295 -9.50 11.97 -23.59
C THR A 295 -8.88 10.58 -23.60
N ILE A 296 -9.72 9.55 -23.70
CA ILE A 296 -9.25 8.15 -23.63
C ILE A 296 -9.70 7.45 -24.92
N PRO A 297 -8.80 6.77 -25.66
CA PRO A 297 -9.21 5.99 -26.81
C PRO A 297 -10.08 4.82 -26.35
N CYS A 298 -11.08 4.47 -27.15
CA CYS A 298 -11.91 3.33 -26.85
C CYS A 298 -12.37 2.60 -28.09
N ILE A 299 -12.64 1.31 -27.91
CA ILE A 299 -13.21 0.43 -28.92
C ILE A 299 -14.21 -0.51 -28.27
N ARG A 300 -15.39 -0.59 -28.89
CA ARG A 300 -16.49 -1.48 -28.49
C ARG A 300 -16.78 -2.44 -29.63
N ILE A 301 -16.66 -3.73 -29.33
CA ILE A 301 -17.01 -4.81 -30.24
C ILE A 301 -18.48 -5.15 -30.00
N HIS A 302 -19.27 -5.09 -31.06
CA HIS A 302 -20.72 -5.36 -31.00
C HIS A 302 -21.02 -6.82 -31.32
N SER A 303 -20.32 -7.39 -32.30
CA SER A 303 -20.46 -8.79 -32.66
C SER A 303 -19.19 -9.34 -33.31
N LEU A 304 -19.01 -10.65 -33.16
CA LEU A 304 -18.00 -11.46 -33.82
C LEU A 304 -18.68 -12.74 -34.33
N GLU A 305 -18.69 -12.92 -35.65
CA GLU A 305 -19.39 -14.02 -36.32
C GLU A 305 -18.42 -14.79 -37.20
N TRP A 306 -18.21 -16.08 -36.89
CA TRP A 306 -17.34 -16.95 -37.68
C TRP A 306 -18.12 -17.66 -38.78
N TYR A 307 -17.51 -17.79 -39.96
CA TYR A 307 -18.10 -18.58 -41.05
C TYR A 307 -18.15 -20.06 -40.68
N LYS A 308 -19.14 -20.78 -41.23
CA LYS A 308 -19.38 -22.20 -40.93
C LYS A 308 -19.08 -23.11 -42.11
N ALA A 309 -19.15 -22.60 -43.33
CA ALA A 309 -18.82 -23.32 -44.55
C ALA A 309 -17.93 -22.50 -45.49
N ASP A 310 -17.32 -23.17 -46.46
CA ASP A 310 -16.44 -22.57 -47.47
C ASP A 310 -17.18 -21.63 -48.42
N TYR A 311 -18.39 -22.01 -48.85
CA TYR A 311 -19.23 -21.21 -49.74
C TYR A 311 -19.77 -19.92 -49.10
N ASP A 312 -19.67 -19.78 -47.78
CA ASP A 312 -20.03 -18.56 -47.06
C ASP A 312 -18.92 -17.51 -47.12
N VAL A 313 -17.67 -17.90 -47.41
CA VAL A 313 -16.50 -17.00 -47.41
C VAL A 313 -16.34 -16.36 -48.80
N PRO A 314 -16.50 -15.03 -48.94
CA PRO A 314 -16.22 -14.37 -50.20
C PRO A 314 -14.75 -14.53 -50.61
N ARG A 315 -14.52 -14.73 -51.92
CA ARG A 315 -13.17 -14.95 -52.46
C ARG A 315 -12.18 -13.82 -52.12
N ALA A 316 -12.66 -12.58 -52.03
CA ALA A 316 -11.81 -11.45 -51.67
C ALA A 316 -11.28 -11.57 -50.22
N GLU A 317 -12.17 -11.87 -49.27
CA GLU A 317 -11.84 -12.07 -47.86
C GLU A 317 -10.80 -13.20 -47.69
N TRP A 318 -11.02 -14.30 -48.42
CA TRP A 318 -10.11 -15.44 -48.45
C TRP A 318 -8.68 -15.07 -48.87
N VAL A 319 -8.51 -14.31 -49.96
CA VAL A 319 -7.20 -13.94 -50.49
C VAL A 319 -6.43 -13.05 -49.50
N TYR A 320 -7.09 -12.09 -48.86
CA TYR A 320 -6.42 -11.16 -47.95
C TYR A 320 -6.01 -11.79 -46.61
N VAL A 321 -6.77 -12.77 -46.11
CA VAL A 321 -6.36 -13.54 -44.92
C VAL A 321 -5.15 -14.42 -45.24
N ALA A 322 -5.16 -15.05 -46.42
CA ALA A 322 -4.11 -15.93 -46.90
C ALA A 322 -2.80 -15.18 -47.26
N ASP A 323 -2.94 -14.03 -47.91
CA ASP A 323 -1.89 -13.13 -48.33
C ASP A 323 -2.22 -11.68 -47.93
N SER A 324 -1.79 -11.32 -46.72
CA SER A 324 -2.01 -10.00 -46.15
C SER A 324 -0.92 -8.98 -46.51
N SER A 325 -0.15 -9.24 -47.57
CA SER A 325 0.88 -8.30 -48.07
C SER A 325 0.33 -6.92 -48.39
N SER A 326 -0.91 -6.87 -48.89
CA SER A 326 -1.63 -5.63 -49.19
C SER A 326 -2.32 -4.98 -47.99
N LEU A 327 -2.45 -5.70 -46.87
CA LEU A 327 -3.01 -5.19 -45.62
C LEU A 327 -1.95 -4.50 -44.75
N SER A 328 -0.69 -4.94 -44.86
CA SER A 328 0.39 -4.34 -44.10
C SER A 328 0.66 -2.93 -44.58
N ILE A 329 0.60 -1.98 -43.65
CA ILE A 329 0.96 -0.60 -43.92
C ILE A 329 2.43 -0.33 -43.61
N VAL A 330 3.16 -1.28 -42.99
CA VAL A 330 4.58 -1.14 -42.61
C VAL A 330 5.54 -1.95 -43.48
N ASP A 331 5.06 -2.59 -44.55
CA ASP A 331 5.84 -3.52 -45.39
C ASP A 331 6.44 -4.66 -44.55
N ASP A 332 5.58 -5.27 -43.73
CA ASP A 332 5.87 -6.46 -42.93
C ASP A 332 4.60 -7.33 -42.82
N PRO A 333 4.28 -8.09 -43.89
CA PRO A 333 2.99 -8.77 -44.03
C PRO A 333 2.65 -9.66 -42.82
N PRO A 334 1.47 -9.50 -42.20
CA PRO A 334 1.01 -10.40 -41.13
C PRO A 334 1.07 -11.89 -41.49
N SER A 335 0.84 -12.24 -42.76
CA SER A 335 0.84 -13.62 -43.27
C SER A 335 2.23 -14.26 -43.28
N SER A 336 3.29 -13.46 -43.15
CA SER A 336 4.66 -13.97 -42.99
C SER A 336 4.95 -14.51 -41.58
N TYR A 337 4.08 -14.21 -40.61
CA TYR A 337 4.19 -14.63 -39.22
C TYR A 337 3.42 -15.93 -38.98
N TYR A 338 4.17 -17.03 -38.95
CA TYR A 338 3.63 -18.38 -38.80
C TYR A 338 3.39 -18.79 -37.33
N ARG A 339 2.69 -17.93 -36.57
CA ARG A 339 2.41 -18.14 -35.14
C ARG A 339 0.90 -18.21 -34.89
N PRO A 340 0.41 -19.25 -34.17
CA PRO A 340 -0.96 -19.27 -33.66
C PRO A 340 -1.33 -17.97 -32.93
N GLY A 341 -2.54 -17.48 -33.15
CA GLY A 341 -3.04 -16.22 -32.59
C GLY A 341 -2.75 -14.98 -33.43
N THR A 342 -1.89 -15.08 -34.46
CA THR A 342 -1.74 -13.99 -35.43
C THR A 342 -3.08 -13.72 -36.12
N ALA A 343 -3.52 -12.46 -36.10
CA ALA A 343 -4.83 -12.07 -36.61
C ALA A 343 -4.76 -10.77 -37.40
N VAL A 344 -5.65 -10.66 -38.39
CA VAL A 344 -5.82 -9.47 -39.24
C VAL A 344 -7.28 -9.05 -39.25
N VAL A 345 -7.52 -7.74 -39.20
CA VAL A 345 -8.86 -7.14 -39.31
C VAL A 345 -8.81 -6.10 -40.41
N PHE A 346 -9.69 -6.21 -41.41
CA PHE A 346 -9.62 -5.36 -42.59
C PHE A 346 -10.98 -5.14 -43.26
N ASP A 347 -11.01 -4.15 -44.16
CA ASP A 347 -12.12 -3.86 -45.06
C ASP A 347 -11.75 -4.33 -46.46
N ASP A 348 -12.61 -5.12 -47.08
CA ASP A 348 -12.40 -5.65 -48.43
C ASP A 348 -12.65 -4.60 -49.54
N TYR A 349 -13.36 -3.51 -49.24
CA TYR A 349 -13.65 -2.40 -50.16
C TYR A 349 -12.75 -1.19 -49.95
N ILE A 350 -12.36 -0.91 -48.72
CA ILE A 350 -11.59 0.29 -48.33
C ILE A 350 -10.20 -0.13 -47.88
N GLY A 351 -9.29 -0.32 -48.84
CA GLY A 351 -7.86 -0.40 -48.56
C GLY A 351 -7.33 0.90 -47.93
N TRP A 352 -6.20 0.84 -47.23
CA TRP A 352 -5.53 2.03 -46.72
C TRP A 352 -5.37 3.06 -47.85
N ASN A 353 -6.01 4.23 -47.69
CA ASN A 353 -6.07 5.21 -48.75
C ASN A 353 -4.71 5.93 -48.86
N LYS A 354 -3.88 5.51 -49.83
CA LYS A 354 -2.57 6.10 -50.10
C LYS A 354 -2.62 7.61 -50.45
N SER A 355 -3.79 8.19 -50.69
CA SER A 355 -3.94 9.60 -51.11
C SER A 355 -3.97 10.62 -49.96
N GLN A 356 -3.53 10.27 -48.75
CA GLN A 356 -3.50 11.23 -47.66
C GLN A 356 -2.59 12.42 -47.96
N ASP A 357 -3.12 13.63 -47.74
CA ASP A 357 -2.34 14.86 -47.75
C ASP A 357 -1.37 14.84 -46.57
N TRP A 358 -0.08 14.67 -46.88
CA TRP A 358 1.03 14.57 -45.93
C TRP A 358 1.22 15.83 -45.08
N TYR A 359 0.61 16.95 -45.48
CA TYR A 359 0.72 18.24 -44.80
C TYR A 359 -0.50 18.56 -43.94
N SER A 360 -1.53 17.73 -43.97
CA SER A 360 -2.76 17.95 -43.22
C SER A 360 -3.01 16.83 -42.22
N LYS A 361 -3.48 17.20 -41.03
CA LYS A 361 -3.91 16.25 -40.02
C LYS A 361 -5.13 15.47 -40.56
N PRO A 362 -5.22 14.15 -40.31
CA PRO A 362 -6.40 13.39 -40.70
C PRO A 362 -7.70 14.03 -40.18
N ALA A 363 -8.77 13.91 -40.96
CA ALA A 363 -10.07 14.40 -40.53
C ALA A 363 -10.54 13.62 -39.29
N PRO A 364 -11.08 14.29 -38.25
CA PRO A 364 -11.67 13.60 -37.12
C PRO A 364 -12.81 12.70 -37.57
N THR A 365 -12.80 11.43 -37.15
CA THR A 365 -13.89 10.50 -37.44
C THR A 365 -14.17 9.58 -36.26
N ILE A 366 -15.38 9.01 -36.22
CA ILE A 366 -15.69 7.80 -35.45
C ILE A 366 -15.70 6.65 -36.45
N PHE A 367 -14.95 5.60 -36.15
CA PHE A 367 -15.02 4.38 -36.93
C PHE A 367 -16.19 3.54 -36.44
N SER A 368 -17.14 3.18 -37.31
CA SER A 368 -18.21 2.26 -36.95
C SER A 368 -18.67 1.48 -38.17
N LYS A 369 -18.13 0.28 -38.35
CA LYS A 369 -18.48 -0.59 -39.47
C LYS A 369 -18.13 -2.05 -39.18
N MET A 370 -18.70 -2.91 -40.02
CA MET A 370 -18.33 -4.32 -40.09
C MET A 370 -17.02 -4.47 -40.86
N GLN A 371 -16.15 -5.37 -40.41
CA GLN A 371 -14.87 -5.72 -41.01
C GLN A 371 -14.75 -7.24 -41.12
N THR A 372 -13.87 -7.70 -42.01
CA THR A 372 -13.45 -9.09 -42.06
C THR A 372 -12.34 -9.33 -41.07
N VAL A 373 -12.35 -10.50 -40.44
CA VAL A 373 -11.28 -10.95 -39.55
C VAL A 373 -10.77 -12.31 -39.98
N GLY A 374 -9.45 -12.47 -39.97
CA GLY A 374 -8.77 -13.74 -40.14
C GLY A 374 -7.83 -14.00 -38.98
N MET A 375 -7.83 -15.22 -38.43
CA MET A 375 -6.93 -15.58 -37.34
C MET A 375 -6.27 -16.93 -37.60
N MET A 376 -4.94 -16.98 -37.57
CA MET A 376 -4.16 -18.20 -37.68
C MET A 376 -4.30 -19.02 -36.40
N VAL A 377 -4.68 -20.28 -36.55
CA VAL A 377 -4.89 -21.21 -35.42
C VAL A 377 -3.72 -22.17 -35.28
N LYS A 378 -3.20 -22.68 -36.39
CA LYS A 378 -2.07 -23.62 -36.42
C LYS A 378 -1.40 -23.60 -37.79
N ARG A 379 -0.10 -23.89 -37.80
CA ARG A 379 0.62 -24.30 -39.02
C ARG A 379 0.84 -25.81 -38.96
N VAL A 380 0.54 -26.50 -40.05
CA VAL A 380 0.66 -27.94 -40.21
C VAL A 380 1.62 -28.26 -41.36
N ALA A 381 2.39 -29.33 -41.25
CA ALA A 381 3.16 -29.81 -42.39
C ALA A 381 2.20 -30.43 -43.42
N ASN A 382 2.55 -30.44 -44.70
CA ASN A 382 1.65 -31.03 -45.72
C ASN A 382 1.45 -32.55 -45.60
N GLN A 383 2.23 -33.22 -44.74
CA GLN A 383 2.06 -34.63 -44.42
C GLN A 383 1.11 -34.86 -43.22
N ASP A 384 0.83 -33.82 -42.45
CA ASP A 384 -0.09 -33.86 -41.31
C ASP A 384 -1.55 -33.84 -41.80
N PRO A 385 -2.52 -34.23 -40.95
CA PRO A 385 -3.93 -34.11 -41.28
C PRO A 385 -4.27 -32.67 -41.74
N PRO A 386 -5.18 -32.52 -42.72
CA PRO A 386 -5.64 -31.19 -43.14
C PRO A 386 -6.30 -30.46 -41.95
N CYS A 387 -6.65 -29.17 -42.13
CA CYS A 387 -7.30 -28.32 -41.12
C CYS A 387 -8.73 -28.78 -40.73
N SER A 388 -8.95 -30.07 -40.51
CA SER A 388 -10.19 -30.74 -40.10
C SER A 388 -10.00 -31.68 -38.92
N ALA A 389 -8.76 -31.89 -38.45
CA ALA A 389 -8.43 -32.75 -37.30
C ALA A 389 -7.14 -32.25 -36.62
N LEU A 390 -7.19 -31.04 -36.07
CA LEU A 390 -6.00 -30.42 -35.48
C LEU A 390 -5.78 -30.93 -34.05
N ASP A 391 -4.57 -31.37 -33.71
CA ASP A 391 -4.22 -31.56 -32.29
C ASP A 391 -4.45 -30.26 -31.50
N PRO A 392 -4.71 -30.35 -30.18
CA PRO A 392 -4.94 -29.18 -29.35
C PRO A 392 -3.91 -28.06 -29.58
N THR A 393 -4.44 -26.85 -29.75
CA THR A 393 -3.69 -25.63 -30.05
C THR A 393 -3.50 -24.82 -28.77
N ILE A 394 -2.93 -23.61 -28.85
CA ILE A 394 -2.95 -22.66 -27.72
C ILE A 394 -4.37 -22.29 -27.27
N PHE A 395 -5.36 -22.51 -28.15
CA PHE A 395 -6.78 -22.29 -27.91
C PHE A 395 -7.54 -23.56 -27.48
N GLY A 396 -6.84 -24.67 -27.21
CA GLY A 396 -7.48 -25.96 -26.94
C GLY A 396 -7.86 -26.70 -28.22
N SER A 397 -8.83 -27.61 -28.13
CA SER A 397 -9.35 -28.35 -29.29
C SER A 397 -10.27 -27.44 -30.09
N VAL A 398 -10.04 -27.28 -31.39
CA VAL A 398 -10.82 -26.34 -32.22
C VAL A 398 -11.83 -27.02 -33.13
N ASP A 399 -11.70 -28.33 -33.34
CA ASP A 399 -12.54 -29.10 -34.29
C ASP A 399 -14.01 -29.14 -33.88
N HIS A 400 -14.30 -29.04 -32.57
CA HIS A 400 -15.67 -29.10 -32.05
C HIS A 400 -16.43 -27.77 -32.14
N LEU A 401 -15.77 -26.67 -32.54
CA LEU A 401 -16.37 -25.34 -32.58
C LEU A 401 -17.35 -25.13 -33.75
N GLY A 402 -17.37 -26.04 -34.74
CA GLY A 402 -18.27 -25.95 -35.90
C GLY A 402 -18.01 -24.72 -36.80
N ARG A 403 -16.76 -24.23 -36.81
CA ARG A 403 -16.30 -23.07 -37.57
C ARG A 403 -15.51 -23.53 -38.79
N TYR A 404 -15.62 -22.81 -39.90
CA TYR A 404 -14.86 -23.10 -41.11
C TYR A 404 -13.37 -22.78 -40.89
N LEU A 405 -12.52 -23.77 -41.16
CA LEU A 405 -11.07 -23.62 -41.16
C LEU A 405 -10.55 -23.56 -42.59
N LEU A 406 -10.01 -22.41 -42.96
CA LEU A 406 -9.29 -22.28 -44.21
C LEU A 406 -7.92 -22.95 -44.09
N ASN A 407 -7.57 -23.82 -45.04
CA ASN A 407 -6.19 -24.27 -45.24
C ASN A 407 -5.52 -23.48 -46.38
N TRP A 408 -4.44 -22.77 -46.07
CA TRP A 408 -3.64 -22.05 -47.07
C TRP A 408 -2.15 -22.13 -46.75
N GLY A 409 -1.33 -22.48 -47.74
CA GLY A 409 0.11 -22.50 -47.56
C GLY A 409 0.87 -22.90 -48.81
N ASP A 410 2.13 -23.24 -48.63
CA ASP A 410 3.04 -23.62 -49.72
C ASP A 410 3.07 -25.15 -49.92
N SER A 411 3.95 -25.63 -50.81
CA SER A 411 4.12 -27.06 -51.09
C SER A 411 4.69 -27.87 -49.91
N THR A 412 5.09 -27.22 -48.82
CA THR A 412 5.68 -27.85 -47.63
C THR A 412 4.81 -27.76 -46.39
N ASN A 413 4.08 -26.65 -46.19
CA ASN A 413 3.29 -26.39 -45.00
C ASN A 413 1.97 -25.67 -45.33
N GLY A 414 0.90 -26.04 -44.62
CA GLY A 414 -0.39 -25.36 -44.62
C GLY A 414 -0.60 -24.54 -43.34
N ASN A 415 -1.21 -23.37 -43.46
CA ASN A 415 -1.68 -22.57 -42.33
C ASN A 415 -3.20 -22.70 -42.24
N CYS A 416 -3.69 -22.95 -41.03
CA CYS A 416 -5.11 -23.08 -40.73
C CYS A 416 -5.63 -21.76 -40.15
N TYR A 417 -6.63 -21.16 -40.79
CA TYR A 417 -7.21 -19.88 -40.37
C TYR A 417 -8.70 -20.02 -40.05
N PHE A 418 -9.13 -19.37 -38.98
CA PHE A 418 -10.54 -18.99 -38.85
C PHE A 418 -10.79 -17.68 -39.60
N ILE A 419 -11.96 -17.60 -40.24
CA ILE A 419 -12.40 -16.41 -40.96
C ILE A 419 -13.80 -16.05 -40.49
N GLY A 420 -14.04 -14.75 -40.29
CA GLY A 420 -15.32 -14.25 -39.84
C GLY A 420 -15.51 -12.77 -40.11
N ARG A 421 -16.57 -12.22 -39.52
CA ARG A 421 -16.93 -10.81 -39.56
C ARG A 421 -16.98 -10.26 -38.15
N ILE A 422 -16.48 -9.05 -37.99
CA ILE A 422 -16.46 -8.34 -36.73
C ILE A 422 -17.09 -6.96 -36.90
N ASN A 423 -18.06 -6.62 -36.06
CA ASN A 423 -18.69 -5.30 -36.05
C ASN A 423 -18.23 -4.54 -34.81
N PHE A 424 -17.64 -3.36 -34.98
CA PHE A 424 -17.14 -2.57 -33.86
C PHE A 424 -17.22 -1.07 -34.12
N THR A 425 -17.22 -0.32 -33.02
CA THR A 425 -17.09 1.14 -33.01
C THR A 425 -15.80 1.52 -32.29
N ALA A 426 -15.03 2.44 -32.86
CA ALA A 426 -13.77 2.92 -32.32
C ALA A 426 -13.68 4.45 -32.42
N GLY A 427 -13.11 5.09 -31.41
CA GLY A 427 -13.00 6.54 -31.28
C GLY A 427 -12.39 6.92 -29.93
N VAL A 428 -12.76 8.08 -29.40
CA VAL A 428 -12.35 8.52 -28.04
C VAL A 428 -13.58 8.79 -27.17
N THR A 429 -13.42 8.82 -25.84
CA THR A 429 -14.52 9.13 -24.89
C THR A 429 -14.08 10.10 -23.80
N THR A 430 -15.04 10.88 -23.29
CA THR A 430 -14.90 11.74 -22.10
C THR A 430 -16.30 12.02 -21.53
N PRO A 431 -16.67 11.60 -20.29
CA PRO A 431 -15.93 10.84 -19.27
C PRO A 431 -15.94 9.31 -19.50
N LEU A 432 -15.35 8.53 -18.57
CA LEU A 432 -15.22 7.07 -18.67
C LEU A 432 -16.48 6.30 -18.21
N ASP A 433 -17.30 6.89 -17.33
CA ASP A 433 -18.47 6.23 -16.73
C ASP A 433 -19.56 5.91 -17.75
N GLU A 434 -19.65 6.72 -18.81
CA GLU A 434 -20.53 6.51 -19.95
C GLU A 434 -19.69 6.64 -21.23
N VAL A 435 -19.42 5.51 -21.90
CA VAL A 435 -18.66 5.54 -23.16
C VAL A 435 -19.52 6.18 -24.24
N VAL A 436 -19.24 7.45 -24.50
CA VAL A 436 -19.77 8.21 -25.62
C VAL A 436 -18.64 8.43 -26.60
N PHE A 437 -18.73 7.77 -27.75
CA PHE A 437 -17.72 7.91 -28.80
C PHE A 437 -17.78 9.32 -29.41
N VAL A 438 -16.63 9.98 -29.46
CA VAL A 438 -16.41 11.29 -30.07
C VAL A 438 -15.39 11.12 -31.20
N GLU A 439 -15.55 11.94 -32.24
CA GLU A 439 -14.65 11.98 -33.40
C GLU A 439 -13.22 12.37 -33.00
N ASN A 440 -12.24 11.67 -33.54
CA ASN A 440 -10.83 11.99 -33.33
C ASN A 440 -9.99 11.69 -34.60
N PRO A 441 -9.01 12.53 -34.94
CA PRO A 441 -8.15 12.35 -36.11
C PRO A 441 -7.46 10.98 -36.19
N TRP A 442 -7.09 10.41 -35.05
CA TRP A 442 -6.28 9.19 -34.99
C TRP A 442 -7.10 7.91 -34.92
N ALA A 443 -8.44 8.00 -34.83
CA ALA A 443 -9.30 6.82 -34.73
C ALA A 443 -9.21 5.93 -35.99
N GLN A 444 -9.31 6.52 -37.18
CA GLN A 444 -9.21 5.79 -38.44
C GLN A 444 -7.80 5.24 -38.68
N GLU A 445 -6.76 6.03 -38.37
CA GLU A 445 -5.35 5.62 -38.51
C GLU A 445 -5.00 4.44 -37.60
N ALA A 446 -5.51 4.47 -36.36
CA ALA A 446 -5.33 3.37 -35.40
C ALA A 446 -5.99 2.08 -35.90
N VAL A 447 -7.16 2.16 -36.53
CA VAL A 447 -7.80 1.00 -37.14
C VAL A 447 -7.00 0.45 -38.31
N TRP A 448 -6.40 1.30 -39.15
CA TRP A 448 -5.56 0.85 -40.26
C TRP A 448 -4.25 0.18 -39.82
N LEU A 449 -3.74 0.51 -38.65
CA LEU A 449 -2.54 -0.14 -38.07
C LEU A 449 -2.86 -1.50 -37.41
N LEU A 450 -4.14 -1.86 -37.23
CA LEU A 450 -4.53 -3.07 -36.51
C LEU A 450 -3.90 -4.36 -37.06
N PRO A 451 -3.90 -4.67 -38.37
CA PRO A 451 -3.34 -5.93 -38.88
C PRO A 451 -1.89 -6.14 -38.46
N ASP A 452 -1.07 -5.10 -38.59
CA ASP A 452 0.34 -5.13 -38.26
C ASP A 452 0.55 -5.22 -36.74
N LEU A 453 -0.19 -4.42 -35.96
CA LEU A 453 -0.02 -4.35 -34.50
C LEU A 453 -0.59 -5.56 -33.76
N MET A 454 -1.74 -6.08 -34.18
CA MET A 454 -2.30 -7.33 -33.62
C MET A 454 -1.33 -8.49 -33.85
N THR A 455 -0.73 -8.57 -35.03
CA THR A 455 0.31 -9.56 -35.33
C THR A 455 1.52 -9.39 -34.43
N MET A 456 2.00 -8.15 -34.29
CA MET A 456 3.17 -7.87 -33.45
C MET A 456 2.90 -8.21 -31.97
N ILE A 457 1.73 -7.86 -31.43
CA ILE A 457 1.34 -8.21 -30.05
C ILE A 457 1.25 -9.72 -29.87
N ALA A 458 0.61 -10.44 -30.81
CA ALA A 458 0.49 -11.90 -30.76
C ALA A 458 1.88 -12.59 -30.79
N VAL A 459 2.80 -12.10 -31.62
CA VAL A 459 4.15 -12.63 -31.76
C VAL A 459 5.02 -12.30 -30.54
N MET A 460 4.90 -11.09 -30.00
CA MET A 460 5.60 -10.68 -28.78
C MET A 460 5.14 -11.46 -27.56
N ASN A 461 3.85 -11.82 -27.50
CA ASN A 461 3.24 -12.58 -26.41
C ASN A 461 3.54 -11.98 -25.02
N SER A 462 3.55 -10.64 -24.92
CA SER A 462 3.89 -9.90 -23.70
C SER A 462 2.65 -9.35 -22.98
N THR A 463 1.46 -9.68 -23.44
CA THR A 463 0.18 -9.22 -22.89
C THR A 463 -0.62 -10.39 -22.33
N LEU A 464 -1.54 -10.10 -21.42
CA LEU A 464 -2.37 -11.11 -20.74
C LEU A 464 -3.63 -11.47 -21.56
N LEU A 465 -3.42 -11.99 -22.78
CA LEU A 465 -4.53 -12.42 -23.64
C LEU A 465 -5.02 -13.83 -23.27
N PRO A 466 -6.35 -14.05 -23.09
CA PRO A 466 -6.88 -15.36 -22.80
C PRO A 466 -6.79 -16.24 -24.05
N THR A 467 -6.25 -17.44 -23.97
CA THR A 467 -6.13 -18.33 -25.14
C THR A 467 -7.04 -19.56 -25.01
N PHE A 468 -6.91 -20.35 -23.95
CA PHE A 468 -7.53 -21.67 -23.83
C PHE A 468 -9.07 -21.61 -23.90
N ASP A 469 -9.67 -22.29 -24.88
CA ASP A 469 -11.11 -22.38 -25.15
C ASP A 469 -11.84 -21.01 -25.21
N ASN A 470 -11.12 -19.92 -25.53
CA ASN A 470 -11.67 -18.56 -25.55
C ASN A 470 -11.15 -17.72 -26.73
N ILE A 471 -11.37 -18.21 -27.94
CA ILE A 471 -10.96 -17.55 -29.18
C ILE A 471 -11.60 -16.17 -29.34
N ASP A 472 -12.89 -16.06 -28.99
CA ASP A 472 -13.63 -14.82 -29.20
C ASP A 472 -13.13 -13.73 -28.24
N GLY A 473 -12.88 -14.10 -26.97
CA GLY A 473 -12.25 -13.23 -26.00
C GLY A 473 -10.80 -12.88 -26.36
N TYR A 474 -10.01 -13.84 -26.86
CA TYR A 474 -8.66 -13.58 -27.36
C TYR A 474 -8.66 -12.47 -28.41
N LEU A 475 -9.50 -12.62 -29.45
CA LEU A 475 -9.54 -11.70 -30.58
C LEU A 475 -10.09 -10.33 -30.17
N GLU A 476 -11.12 -10.31 -29.32
CA GLU A 476 -11.68 -9.07 -28.79
C GLU A 476 -10.62 -8.25 -28.07
N LEU A 477 -9.83 -8.90 -27.22
CA LEU A 477 -8.82 -8.23 -26.40
C LEU A 477 -7.59 -7.87 -27.21
N LEU A 478 -7.17 -8.73 -28.15
CA LEU A 478 -6.08 -8.43 -29.05
C LEU A 478 -6.38 -7.18 -29.89
N MET A 479 -7.59 -7.10 -30.46
CA MET A 479 -8.01 -5.92 -31.22
C MET A 479 -8.14 -4.69 -30.33
N ARG A 480 -8.68 -4.84 -29.11
CA ARG A 480 -8.78 -3.75 -28.14
C ARG A 480 -7.41 -3.18 -27.78
N GLN A 481 -6.47 -4.04 -27.37
CA GLN A 481 -5.12 -3.64 -26.99
C GLN A 481 -4.37 -2.98 -28.16
N ALA A 482 -4.49 -3.56 -29.37
CA ALA A 482 -3.89 -2.99 -30.56
C ALA A 482 -4.46 -1.60 -30.90
N PHE A 483 -5.79 -1.43 -30.91
CA PHE A 483 -6.40 -0.13 -31.21
C PHE A 483 -5.95 0.97 -30.24
N LEU A 484 -6.02 0.69 -28.93
CA LEU A 484 -5.67 1.65 -27.90
C LEU A 484 -4.19 2.07 -28.01
N ALA A 485 -3.31 1.09 -28.19
CA ALA A 485 -1.88 1.35 -28.29
C ALA A 485 -1.46 2.04 -29.61
N ALA A 486 -2.14 1.72 -30.72
CA ALA A 486 -1.97 2.44 -31.98
C ALA A 486 -2.41 3.91 -31.84
N TRP A 487 -3.57 4.15 -31.23
CA TRP A 487 -4.04 5.50 -30.97
C TRP A 487 -3.07 6.28 -30.07
N ASP A 488 -2.62 5.67 -28.98
CA ASP A 488 -1.65 6.27 -28.05
C ASP A 488 -0.37 6.66 -28.79
N MET A 489 0.14 5.79 -29.68
CA MET A 489 1.30 6.11 -30.50
C MET A 489 1.10 7.31 -31.41
N TYR A 490 -0.03 7.40 -32.13
CA TYR A 490 -0.29 8.55 -33.01
C TYR A 490 -0.49 9.85 -32.21
N HIS A 491 -1.26 9.77 -31.13
CA HIS A 491 -1.52 10.88 -30.22
C HIS A 491 -0.22 11.43 -29.63
N ASP A 492 0.67 10.54 -29.21
CA ASP A 492 1.94 10.89 -28.60
C ASP A 492 2.98 11.39 -29.61
N SER A 493 2.99 10.84 -30.83
CA SER A 493 3.98 11.20 -31.84
C SER A 493 3.64 12.48 -32.60
N PHE A 494 2.36 12.72 -32.89
CA PHE A 494 1.93 13.69 -33.91
C PHE A 494 0.93 14.75 -33.44
N ASP A 495 0.37 14.66 -32.22
CA ASP A 495 -0.67 15.57 -31.75
C ASP A 495 -0.10 16.88 -31.18
N GLU A 496 0.69 17.58 -32.01
CA GLU A 496 1.39 18.82 -31.65
C GLU A 496 0.43 19.94 -31.19
N ASP A 497 -0.82 19.97 -31.66
CA ASP A 497 -1.82 20.94 -31.20
C ASP A 497 -2.25 20.75 -29.74
N GLN A 498 -1.92 19.60 -29.15
CA GLN A 498 -2.09 19.34 -27.72
C GLN A 498 -0.83 19.62 -26.91
N LYS A 499 0.30 19.97 -27.56
CA LYS A 499 1.55 20.34 -26.91
C LYS A 499 1.34 21.60 -26.08
N GLY A 500 1.28 21.44 -24.76
CA GLY A 500 0.99 22.51 -23.81
C GLY A 500 -0.45 22.49 -23.26
N ARG A 501 -1.31 21.59 -23.72
CA ARG A 501 -2.52 21.25 -22.97
C ARG A 501 -2.14 20.36 -21.80
N VAL A 502 -2.75 20.66 -20.65
CA VAL A 502 -2.54 19.91 -19.42
C VAL A 502 -3.86 19.38 -18.90
N PHE A 503 -3.86 18.10 -18.54
CA PHE A 503 -4.89 17.50 -17.70
C PHE A 503 -4.63 17.86 -16.24
N THR A 504 -5.68 17.83 -15.43
CA THR A 504 -5.57 17.98 -13.99
C THR A 504 -5.60 16.60 -13.36
N ALA A 505 -4.55 16.22 -12.64
CA ALA A 505 -4.52 15.02 -11.83
C ALA A 505 -4.71 15.35 -10.35
N ILE A 506 -5.49 14.52 -9.67
CA ILE A 506 -5.54 14.43 -8.22
C ILE A 506 -4.58 13.30 -7.84
N PRO A 507 -3.39 13.60 -7.30
CA PRO A 507 -2.43 12.57 -6.97
C PRO A 507 -2.97 11.66 -5.86
N SER A 508 -2.58 10.40 -5.93
CA SER A 508 -2.68 9.50 -4.79
C SER A 508 -1.34 9.44 -4.07
N VAL A 509 -1.39 9.70 -2.77
CA VAL A 509 -0.25 9.60 -1.87
C VAL A 509 -0.37 8.33 -1.04
N SER A 510 0.75 7.64 -0.82
CA SER A 510 0.79 6.53 0.14
C SER A 510 0.60 7.10 1.55
N ARG A 511 -0.38 6.56 2.28
CA ARG A 511 -0.56 6.80 3.72
C ARG A 511 -0.55 5.48 4.46
N GLN A 512 -0.01 5.49 5.68
CA GLN A 512 -0.04 4.32 6.55
C GLN A 512 -1.36 4.32 7.31
N LEU A 513 -2.27 3.42 6.94
CA LEU A 513 -3.52 3.20 7.64
C LEU A 513 -3.26 2.33 8.87
N ALA A 514 -3.68 2.80 10.04
CA ALA A 514 -3.65 2.00 11.25
C ALA A 514 -4.85 1.03 11.30
N GLU A 515 -4.55 -0.27 11.25
CA GLU A 515 -5.49 -1.35 11.49
C GLU A 515 -5.30 -1.90 12.90
N VAL A 516 -6.35 -1.82 13.73
CA VAL A 516 -6.28 -2.21 15.13
C VAL A 516 -6.92 -3.57 15.36
N SER A 517 -6.14 -4.49 15.92
CA SER A 517 -6.66 -5.76 16.43
C SER A 517 -7.36 -5.56 17.78
N PHE A 518 -8.68 -5.34 17.74
CA PHE A 518 -9.51 -5.20 18.95
C PHE A 518 -9.32 -6.37 19.93
N ALA A 519 -9.17 -7.60 19.43
CA ALA A 519 -8.90 -8.76 20.26
C ALA A 519 -7.63 -8.60 21.10
N ARG A 520 -6.54 -8.10 20.50
CA ARG A 520 -5.28 -7.83 21.23
C ARG A 520 -5.44 -6.68 22.23
N VAL A 521 -6.10 -5.58 21.83
CA VAL A 521 -6.36 -4.42 22.70
C VAL A 521 -7.15 -4.83 23.94
N PHE A 522 -8.28 -5.53 23.75
CA PHE A 522 -9.15 -5.92 24.86
C PHE A 522 -8.60 -7.09 25.66
N ALA A 523 -7.83 -8.01 25.07
CA ALA A 523 -7.10 -9.02 25.84
C ALA A 523 -6.06 -8.37 26.76
N TRP A 524 -5.29 -7.40 26.26
CA TRP A 524 -4.36 -6.63 27.07
C TRP A 524 -5.08 -5.89 28.21
N LEU A 525 -6.19 -5.19 27.90
CA LEU A 525 -6.99 -4.48 28.90
C LEU A 525 -7.57 -5.44 29.95
N ALA A 526 -8.07 -6.61 29.54
CA ALA A 526 -8.59 -7.62 30.44
C ALA A 526 -7.52 -8.11 31.42
N ILE A 527 -6.28 -8.31 30.95
CA ILE A 527 -5.17 -8.69 31.84
C ILE A 527 -4.88 -7.53 32.82
N CYS A 528 -4.81 -6.28 32.37
CA CYS A 528 -4.69 -5.10 33.25
C CYS A 528 -5.83 -4.97 34.27
N ALA A 529 -7.06 -5.28 33.88
CA ALA A 529 -8.21 -5.30 34.78
C ALA A 529 -8.09 -6.41 35.83
N LEU A 530 -7.63 -7.61 35.45
CA LEU A 530 -7.38 -8.70 36.40
C LEU A 530 -6.41 -8.28 37.51
N MET A 531 -5.32 -7.59 37.17
CA MET A 531 -4.39 -7.05 38.17
C MET A 531 -5.11 -6.14 39.18
N THR A 532 -5.99 -5.28 38.70
CA THR A 532 -6.73 -4.35 39.55
C THR A 532 -7.75 -5.06 40.43
N ILE A 533 -8.48 -6.03 39.87
CA ILE A 533 -9.45 -6.86 40.61
C ILE A 533 -8.75 -7.65 41.72
N PHE A 534 -7.65 -8.34 41.40
CA PHE A 534 -6.91 -9.12 42.40
C PHE A 534 -6.17 -8.24 43.40
N GLY A 535 -5.71 -7.06 43.01
CA GLY A 535 -5.16 -6.08 43.94
C GLY A 535 -6.21 -5.54 44.91
N ALA A 536 -7.42 -5.25 44.43
CA ALA A 536 -8.55 -4.87 45.27
C ALA A 536 -8.94 -5.98 46.25
N LEU A 537 -9.03 -7.23 45.77
CA LEU A 537 -9.28 -8.39 46.62
C LEU A 537 -8.19 -8.55 47.70
N LEU A 538 -6.92 -8.34 47.34
CA LEU A 538 -5.82 -8.40 48.28
C LEU A 538 -5.93 -7.32 49.38
N LEU A 539 -6.24 -6.08 49.01
CA LEU A 539 -6.40 -4.97 49.97
C LEU A 539 -7.62 -5.11 50.89
N VAL A 540 -8.69 -5.75 50.42
CA VAL A 540 -9.94 -5.91 51.17
C VAL A 540 -9.94 -7.19 52.02
N ALA A 541 -9.48 -8.32 51.46
CA ALA A 541 -9.65 -9.63 52.06
C ALA A 541 -8.42 -10.15 52.82
N VAL A 542 -7.23 -9.58 52.57
CA VAL A 542 -5.97 -10.09 53.12
C VAL A 542 -5.22 -9.05 53.94
N LEU A 543 -4.94 -7.87 53.37
CA LEU A 543 -4.03 -6.90 53.97
C LEU A 543 -4.74 -5.98 54.97
N GLU A 544 -4.16 -5.86 56.16
CA GLU A 544 -4.56 -4.87 57.16
C GLU A 544 -3.83 -3.54 56.94
N GLY A 545 -4.24 -2.47 57.65
CA GLY A 545 -3.63 -1.15 57.48
C GLY A 545 -2.13 -1.15 57.81
N ASP A 546 -1.78 -1.93 58.83
CA ASP A 546 -0.44 -2.03 59.39
C ASP A 546 0.50 -2.83 58.47
N ASP A 547 -0.03 -3.73 57.64
CA ASP A 547 0.76 -4.47 56.65
C ASP A 547 1.25 -3.60 55.49
N LEU A 548 0.72 -2.37 55.35
CA LEU A 548 1.09 -1.42 54.30
C LEU A 548 2.05 -0.34 54.81
N THR A 549 2.31 -0.26 56.12
CA THR A 549 3.26 0.68 56.71
C THR A 549 4.63 0.02 56.90
N PRO A 550 5.69 0.45 56.19
CA PRO A 550 7.04 0.00 56.51
C PRO A 550 7.36 0.29 57.98
N PRO A 551 7.96 -0.67 58.73
CA PRO A 551 8.30 -0.45 60.13
C PRO A 551 9.24 0.75 60.24
N GLU A 552 8.90 1.70 61.12
CA GLU A 552 9.62 2.97 61.24
C GLU A 552 11.12 2.77 61.54
N GLU A 553 11.49 1.65 62.16
CA GLU A 553 12.88 1.29 62.44
C GLU A 553 13.69 1.02 61.18
N THR A 554 13.16 0.29 60.19
CA THR A 554 13.89 0.01 58.94
C THR A 554 13.98 1.25 58.04
N LEU A 555 13.01 2.15 58.14
CA LEU A 555 13.06 3.46 57.50
C LEU A 555 14.17 4.35 58.08
N LYS A 556 14.35 4.33 59.41
CA LYS A 556 15.43 5.07 60.07
C LYS A 556 16.80 4.49 59.72
N GLU A 557 16.93 3.17 59.71
CA GLU A 557 18.16 2.46 59.32
C GLU A 557 18.54 2.74 57.86
N ALA A 558 17.59 2.60 56.92
CA ALA A 558 17.82 2.90 55.51
C ALA A 558 18.08 4.40 55.24
N SER A 559 17.47 5.30 56.02
CA SER A 559 17.78 6.74 55.94
C SER A 559 19.17 7.08 56.51
N GLY A 560 19.64 6.30 57.48
CA GLY A 560 20.99 6.41 58.05
C GLY A 560 22.06 5.93 57.07
N GLU A 561 21.86 4.78 56.42
CA GLU A 561 22.79 4.25 55.42
C GLU A 561 22.81 5.08 54.13
N ARG A 562 21.69 5.67 53.70
CA ARG A 562 21.65 6.51 52.49
C ARG A 562 22.29 7.88 52.64
N HIS A 563 22.54 8.35 53.85
CA HIS A 563 23.21 9.63 54.03
C HIS A 563 24.69 9.60 53.60
N ASP A 564 25.25 8.41 53.37
CA ASP A 564 26.64 8.19 52.95
C ASP A 564 26.80 7.90 51.44
N GLU A 565 25.72 7.73 50.67
CA GLU A 565 25.77 7.52 49.20
C GLU A 565 25.10 8.67 48.43
N GLU A 566 25.90 9.65 47.99
CA GLU A 566 25.51 10.65 46.99
C GLU A 566 25.26 9.97 45.62
N THR A 567 24.08 9.40 45.36
CA THR A 567 23.63 9.14 43.98
C THR A 567 22.13 9.34 43.73
N GLU A 568 21.86 10.26 42.80
CA GLU A 568 20.79 10.34 41.79
C GLU A 568 19.30 10.54 42.17
N GLY A 569 18.84 11.78 41.93
CA GLY A 569 17.48 12.29 42.20
C GLY A 569 16.29 11.71 41.43
N PHE A 570 16.45 10.68 40.59
CA PHE A 570 15.30 10.03 39.94
C PHE A 570 14.56 9.09 40.91
N PHE A 571 15.31 8.35 41.74
CA PHE A 571 14.72 7.53 42.79
C PHE A 571 14.04 8.39 43.83
N ASP A 572 14.58 9.56 44.15
CA ASP A 572 13.99 10.48 45.11
C ASP A 572 12.65 11.06 44.61
N ALA A 573 12.49 11.34 43.31
CA ALA A 573 11.21 11.78 42.76
C ALA A 573 10.14 10.68 42.84
N VAL A 574 10.48 9.44 42.48
CA VAL A 574 9.56 8.29 42.56
C VAL A 574 9.27 7.89 44.00
N TYR A 575 10.28 7.92 44.87
CA TYR A 575 10.16 7.62 46.29
C TYR A 575 9.38 8.72 47.03
N THR A 576 9.54 10.00 46.68
CA THR A 576 8.71 11.09 47.24
C THR A 576 7.26 10.99 46.77
N LEU A 577 7.00 10.50 45.55
CA LEU A 577 5.65 10.22 45.07
C LEU A 577 4.99 9.01 45.77
N LEU A 578 5.78 8.00 46.14
CA LEU A 578 5.29 6.77 46.77
C LEU A 578 5.24 6.85 48.30
N CYS A 579 6.18 7.55 48.93
CA CYS A 579 6.40 7.57 50.38
C CYS A 579 6.15 8.95 51.04
N GLY A 580 5.81 9.98 50.26
CA GLY A 580 5.57 11.36 50.74
C GLY A 580 4.51 11.53 51.80
#